data_AF-A0A0J6S8B3-F1
#
_entry.id   AF-A0A0J6S8B3-F1
#
_cell.length_a   1.000
_cell.length_b   1.000
_cell.length_c   1.000
_cell.angle_alpha   90.00
_cell.angle_beta   90.00
_cell.angle_gamma   90.00
#
_symmetry.space_group_name_H-M   'P 1'
#
loop_
_entity.id
_entity.type
_entity.pdbx_description
1 polymer ?
#
loop_
_entity_poly.entity_id
_entity_poly.type
_entity_poly.pdbx_seq_one_letter_code
_entity_poly.pdbx_strand_id
1 'polypeptide(L)'
;MTEPTASSRTYAQSCALLDGIVGRCVRDAAFSRQVLADPEAALAPFALTADEMEDFLILRAEHLGEAERVWTTIRDRLAAGRGPGG
;
A
#
# COMPACT_ATOMS: atom_id res chain seq x y z
N MET A 1 16.88 -22.56 25.55
CA MET A 1 15.97 -21.40 25.47
C MET A 1 16.51 -20.54 24.35
N THR A 2 15.87 -20.56 23.19
CA THR A 2 16.35 -19.81 22.02
C THR A 2 15.45 -18.59 21.89
N GLU A 3 16.07 -17.42 21.97
CA GLU A 3 15.43 -16.11 21.87
C GLU A 3 14.71 -15.98 20.52
N PRO A 4 13.46 -15.47 20.44
CA PRO A 4 12.83 -15.17 19.16
C PRO A 4 13.48 -13.91 18.58
N THR A 5 14.56 -14.10 17.83
CA THR A 5 15.18 -13.04 17.03
C THR A 5 14.32 -12.79 15.78
N ALA A 6 14.01 -11.51 15.54
CA ALA A 6 13.13 -10.98 14.50
C ALA A 6 11.63 -11.26 14.75
N SER A 7 10.83 -10.20 14.77
CA SER A 7 9.37 -10.29 14.79
C SER A 7 8.88 -10.98 13.53
N SER A 8 8.82 -12.32 13.54
CA SER A 8 8.27 -13.11 12.44
C SER A 8 6.77 -12.89 12.37
N ARG A 9 6.36 -11.86 11.62
CA ARG A 9 5.00 -11.77 11.11
C ARG A 9 4.73 -13.03 10.29
N THR A 10 3.55 -13.62 10.48
CA THR A 10 3.14 -14.74 9.63
C THR A 10 2.87 -14.22 8.22
N TYR A 11 2.96 -15.08 7.21
CA TYR A 11 2.63 -14.72 5.82
C TYR A 11 1.28 -14.02 5.69
N ALA A 12 0.25 -14.51 6.40
CA ALA A 12 -1.07 -13.88 6.40
C ALA A 12 -1.07 -12.45 6.98
N GLN A 13 -0.24 -12.17 7.98
CA GLN A 13 -0.10 -10.83 8.55
C GLN A 13 0.66 -9.89 7.60
N SER A 14 1.68 -10.39 6.90
CA SER A 14 2.40 -9.66 5.86
C SER A 14 1.47 -9.28 4.72
N CYS A 15 0.67 -10.22 4.20
CA CYS A 15 -0.33 -9.92 3.17
C CYS A 15 -1.35 -8.88 3.64
N ALA A 16 -1.90 -9.01 4.86
CA ALA A 16 -2.86 -8.06 5.39
C ALA A 16 -2.28 -6.64 5.55
N LEU A 17 -0.98 -6.53 5.88
CA LEU A 17 -0.28 -5.25 5.96
C LEU A 17 -0.12 -4.62 4.57
N LEU A 18 0.34 -5.41 3.59
CA LEU A 18 0.51 -4.95 2.22
C LEU A 18 -0.83 -4.51 1.61
N ASP A 19 -1.91 -5.28 1.82
CA ASP A 19 -3.26 -4.90 1.41
C ASP A 19 -3.70 -3.57 2.05
N GLY A 20 -3.37 -3.36 3.33
CA GLY A 20 -3.64 -2.11 4.04
C GLY A 20 -2.89 -0.91 3.43
N ILE A 21 -1.61 -1.09 3.09
CA ILE A 21 -0.77 -0.09 2.44
C ILE A 21 -1.34 0.25 1.05
N VAL A 22 -1.62 -0.76 0.23
CA VAL A 22 -2.22 -0.60 -1.11
C VAL A 22 -3.56 0.12 -1.00
N GLY A 23 -4.44 -0.32 -0.10
CA GLY A 23 -5.72 0.34 0.15
C GLY A 23 -5.59 1.78 0.63
N ARG A 24 -4.49 2.14 1.32
CA ARG A 24 -4.18 3.53 1.66
C ARG A 24 -3.72 4.32 0.43
N CYS A 25 -2.86 3.77 -0.42
CA CYS A 25 -2.46 4.40 -1.69
C CYS A 25 -3.67 4.70 -2.59
N VAL A 26 -4.69 3.84 -2.60
CA VAL A 26 -5.94 4.08 -3.33
C VAL A 26 -6.66 5.32 -2.77
N ARG A 27 -6.84 5.38 -1.44
CA ARG A 27 -7.65 6.39 -0.74
C ARG A 27 -6.95 7.74 -0.57
N ASP A 28 -5.63 7.74 -0.44
CA ASP A 28 -4.81 8.92 -0.16
C ASP A 28 -3.83 9.16 -1.32
N ALA A 29 -4.15 10.17 -2.13
CA ALA A 29 -3.36 10.54 -3.29
C ALA A 29 -1.98 11.11 -2.91
N ALA A 30 -1.86 11.77 -1.75
CA ALA A 30 -0.58 12.32 -1.30
C ALA A 30 0.35 11.19 -0.85
N PHE A 31 -0.18 10.24 -0.09
CA PHE A 31 0.56 9.03 0.29
C PHE A 31 0.98 8.22 -0.93
N SER A 32 0.07 8.01 -1.89
CA SER A 32 0.39 7.33 -3.14
C SER A 32 1.57 7.99 -3.87
N ARG A 33 1.54 9.31 -4.06
CA ARG A 33 2.66 10.03 -4.70
C ARG A 33 3.98 9.88 -3.95
N GLN A 34 3.96 9.88 -2.62
CA GLN A 34 5.16 9.66 -1.81
C GLN A 34 5.72 8.26 -2.03
N VAL A 35 4.87 7.24 -1.97
CA VAL A 35 5.24 5.84 -2.22
C VAL A 35 5.76 5.62 -3.65
N LEU A 36 5.24 6.37 -4.62
CA LEU A 36 5.72 6.30 -6.00
C LEU A 36 7.07 7.00 -6.20
N ALA A 37 7.32 8.09 -5.48
CA ALA A 37 8.59 8.81 -5.55
C ALA A 37 9.71 8.06 -4.81
N ASP A 38 9.42 7.58 -3.60
CA ASP A 38 10.37 6.88 -2.74
C ASP A 38 9.61 5.89 -1.82
N PRO A 39 9.49 4.61 -2.23
CA PRO A 39 8.76 3.61 -1.45
C PRO A 39 9.46 3.28 -0.12
N GLU A 40 10.79 3.31 -0.06
CA GLU A 40 11.52 3.00 1.17
C GLU A 40 11.25 4.05 2.24
N ALA A 41 11.36 5.34 1.89
CA ALA A 41 11.08 6.42 2.82
C ALA A 41 9.60 6.48 3.22
N ALA A 42 8.68 6.29 2.27
CA ALA A 42 7.25 6.37 2.52
C ALA A 42 6.73 5.18 3.36
N LEU A 43 7.36 4.01 3.24
CA LEU A 43 6.96 2.79 3.94
C LEU A 43 7.77 2.48 5.19
N ALA A 44 8.84 3.24 5.48
CA ALA A 44 9.60 3.15 6.72
C ALA A 44 8.73 3.09 8.00
N PRO A 45 7.63 3.87 8.13
CA PRO A 45 6.76 3.80 9.31
C PRO A 45 6.04 2.46 9.50
N PHE A 46 5.92 1.63 8.46
CA PHE A 46 5.25 0.33 8.52
C PHE A 46 6.18 -0.80 8.97
N ALA A 47 7.48 -0.52 9.13
CA ALA A 47 8.49 -1.49 9.55
C ALA A 47 8.38 -2.80 8.74
N LEU A 48 8.37 -2.66 7.40
CA LEU A 48 8.40 -3.80 6.49
C LEU A 48 9.73 -4.53 6.62
N THR A 49 9.68 -5.85 6.55
CA THR A 49 10.89 -6.65 6.34
C THR A 49 11.41 -6.43 4.90
N ALA A 50 12.63 -6.88 4.63
CA ALA A 50 13.18 -6.83 3.27
C ALA A 50 12.31 -7.61 2.28
N ASP A 51 11.82 -8.80 2.68
CA ASP A 51 10.93 -9.63 1.86
C ASP A 51 9.59 -8.92 1.59
N GLU A 52 8.99 -8.29 2.62
CA GLU A 52 7.72 -7.56 2.44
C GLU A 52 7.88 -6.31 1.56
N MET A 53 9.04 -5.64 1.64
CA MET A 53 9.36 -4.54 0.73
C MET A 53 9.53 -5.05 -0.70
N GLU A 54 10.19 -6.18 -0.90
CA GLU A 54 10.34 -6.82 -2.22
C GLU A 54 8.97 -7.20 -2.81
N ASP A 55 8.12 -7.88 -2.03
CA ASP A 55 6.74 -8.22 -2.41
C ASP A 55 5.94 -6.97 -2.78
N PHE A 56 6.06 -5.89 -2.00
CA PHE A 56 5.41 -4.62 -2.30
C PHE A 56 5.88 -4.04 -3.64
N LEU A 57 7.19 -4.09 -3.92
CA LEU A 57 7.76 -3.57 -5.16
C LEU A 57 7.33 -4.40 -6.38
N ILE A 58 7.22 -5.72 -6.24
CA ILE A 58 6.69 -6.61 -7.29
C ILE A 58 5.23 -6.25 -7.58
N LEU A 59 4.39 -6.19 -6.55
CA LEU A 59 2.98 -5.79 -6.69
C LEU A 59 2.85 -4.40 -7.33
N ARG A 60 3.67 -3.44 -6.89
CA ARG A 60 3.73 -2.09 -7.45
C ARG A 60 4.10 -2.10 -8.92
N ALA A 61 5.08 -2.90 -9.34
CA ALA A 61 5.53 -2.99 -10.72
C ALA A 61 4.45 -3.59 -11.65
N GLU A 62 3.75 -4.64 -11.20
CA GLU A 62 2.65 -5.25 -11.97
C GLU A 62 1.45 -4.30 -12.12
N HIS A 63 1.19 -3.47 -11.11
CA HIS A 63 0.01 -2.63 -11.08
C HIS A 63 0.22 -1.23 -11.67
N LEU A 64 1.41 -0.63 -11.64
CA LEU A 64 1.59 0.81 -11.90
C LEU A 64 1.22 1.34 -13.29
N GLY A 65 1.29 0.52 -14.35
CA GLY A 65 0.91 0.97 -15.69
C GLY A 65 -0.60 1.28 -15.84
N GLU A 66 -1.43 0.62 -15.03
CA GLU A 66 -2.90 0.70 -15.11
C GLU A 66 -3.55 1.13 -13.79
N ALA A 67 -2.91 0.88 -12.65
CA ALA A 67 -3.46 1.10 -11.32
C ALA A 67 -3.56 2.57 -10.95
N GLU A 68 -2.67 3.46 -11.40
CA GLU A 68 -2.85 4.89 -11.14
C GLU A 68 -4.14 5.40 -11.81
N ARG A 69 -4.44 4.93 -13.03
CA ARG A 69 -5.72 5.23 -13.71
C ARG A 69 -6.90 4.58 -13.01
N VAL A 70 -6.80 3.31 -12.64
CA VAL A 70 -7.88 2.57 -11.95
C VAL A 70 -8.19 3.20 -10.59
N TRP A 71 -7.18 3.53 -9.80
CA TRP A 71 -7.34 4.14 -8.48
C TRP A 71 -7.89 5.57 -8.58
N THR A 72 -7.44 6.34 -9.56
CA THR A 72 -8.01 7.67 -9.84
C THR A 72 -9.49 7.55 -10.23
N THR A 73 -9.82 6.59 -11.11
CA THR A 73 -11.21 6.33 -11.51
C THR A 73 -12.10 5.91 -10.34
N ILE A 74 -11.62 5.02 -9.47
CA ILE A 74 -12.36 4.60 -8.26
C ILE A 74 -12.52 5.78 -7.30
N ARG A 75 -11.48 6.59 -7.10
CA ARG A 75 -11.51 7.76 -6.24
C ARG A 75 -12.50 8.81 -6.73
N ASP A 76 -12.50 9.10 -8.03
CA ASP A 76 -13.43 10.04 -8.65
C ASP A 76 -14.87 9.54 -8.53
N ARG A 77 -15.13 8.24 -8.69
CA ARG A 77 -16.46 7.64 -8.46
C ARG A 77 -16.91 7.73 -7.01
N LEU A 78 -16.01 7.47 -6.06
CA LEU A 78 -16.31 7.59 -4.62
C LEU A 78 -16.54 9.06 -4.20
N ALA A 79 -15.81 10.01 -4.78
CA ALA A 79 -16.01 11.43 -4.55
C ALA A 79 -17.32 11.93 -5.17
N ALA A 80 -17.63 11.51 -6.40
CA ALA A 80 -18.88 11.84 -7.08
C ALA A 80 -20.12 11.25 -6.38
N GLY A 81 -20.01 10.04 -5.82
CA GLY A 81 -21.07 9.42 -5.01
C GLY A 81 -21.27 10.04 -3.63
N ARG A 82 -20.42 11.01 -3.21
CA ARG A 82 -20.53 11.73 -1.93
C ARG A 82 -20.93 13.22 -2.07
N GLY A 83 -21.33 13.67 -3.27
CA GLY A 83 -21.89 15.02 -3.53
C GLY A 83 -23.39 15.14 -3.15
N PRO A 84 -23.90 16.35 -2.84
CA PRO A 84 -24.79 16.60 -1.71
C PRO A 84 -26.26 16.30 -2.02
N GLY A 85 -26.84 15.28 -1.39
CA GLY A 85 -28.23 14.91 -1.65
C GLY A 85 -28.87 13.99 -0.61
N GLY A 86 -28.53 14.16 0.67
CA GLY A 86 -29.27 13.60 1.80
C GLY A 86 -29.95 14.69 2.59
#